data_AF-A0A2N1RRQ0-F1
#
_entry.id   AF-A0A2N1RRQ0-F1
#
_cell.length_a   1.000
_cell.length_b   1.000
_cell.length_c   1.000
_cell.angle_alpha   90.00
_cell.angle_beta   90.00
_cell.angle_gamma   90.00
#
_symmetry.space_group_name_H-M   'P 1'
#
loop_
_entity.id
_entity.type
_entity.pdbx_description
1 polymer ?
#
loop_
_entity_poly.entity_id
_entity_poly.type
_entity_poly.pdbx_seq_one_letter_code
_entity_poly.pdbx_strand_id
1 'polypeptide(L)'
;MGFLKELNKYFLKYGEIAIKKTEIAAQMAKVKIDIKKREMEIEKIKIEIGDYVISRFEENEQISNDVIKFKIDSMNSFKQGIDELKNRFETLKNELVKSSSEISM
;
A
#
# COMPACT_ATOMS: atom_id res chain seq x y z
N MET A 1 17.64 -12.81 44.68
CA MET A 1 17.11 -11.75 43.79
C MET A 1 17.15 -12.16 42.30
N GLY A 2 17.05 -13.45 41.93
CA GLY A 2 17.67 -13.91 40.68
C GLY A 2 16.93 -14.98 39.87
N PHE A 3 15.61 -14.92 39.74
CA PHE A 3 14.91 -15.72 38.71
C PHE A 3 13.58 -15.09 38.32
N LEU A 4 12.71 -14.81 39.30
CA LEU A 4 11.42 -14.15 39.08
C LEU A 4 11.57 -12.73 38.46
N LYS A 5 12.61 -12.00 38.85
CA LYS A 5 12.89 -10.66 38.33
C LYS A 5 13.41 -10.69 36.88
N GLU A 6 14.15 -11.73 36.53
CA GLU A 6 14.64 -11.96 35.15
C GLU A 6 13.51 -12.46 34.25
N LEU A 7 12.71 -13.43 34.72
CA LEU A 7 11.50 -13.88 34.03
C LEU A 7 10.57 -12.71 33.70
N ASN A 8 10.30 -11.84 34.68
CA ASN A 8 9.44 -10.68 34.44
C ASN A 8 10.02 -9.75 33.35
N LYS A 9 11.35 -9.56 33.34
CA LYS A 9 12.04 -8.77 32.31
C LYS A 9 11.92 -9.41 30.92
N TYR A 10 12.05 -10.74 30.82
CA TYR A 10 11.85 -11.46 29.56
C TYR A 10 10.39 -11.38 29.08
N PHE A 11 9.42 -11.61 29.97
CA PHE A 11 7.99 -11.50 29.64
C PHE A 11 7.62 -10.11 29.10
N LEU A 12 8.11 -9.04 29.74
CA LEU A 12 7.92 -7.67 29.25
C LEU A 12 8.56 -7.47 27.86
N LYS A 13 9.80 -7.92 27.67
CA LYS A 13 10.50 -7.84 26.37
C LYS A 13 9.75 -8.57 25.27
N TYR A 14 9.28 -9.80 25.52
CA TYR A 14 8.51 -10.57 24.55
C TYR A 14 7.15 -9.94 24.25
N GLY A 15 6.49 -9.38 25.26
CA GLY A 15 5.24 -8.62 25.09
C GLY A 15 5.43 -7.40 24.21
N GLU A 16 6.47 -6.61 24.44
CA GLU A 16 6.81 -5.45 23.61
C GLU A 16 7.10 -5.85 22.15
N ILE A 17 7.84 -6.94 21.93
CA ILE A 17 8.12 -7.44 20.57
C ILE A 17 6.83 -7.90 19.88
N ALA A 18 5.96 -8.62 20.59
CA ALA A 18 4.68 -9.07 20.04
C ALA A 18 3.80 -7.88 19.62
N ILE A 19 3.70 -6.86 20.47
CA ILE A 19 2.95 -5.63 20.18
C ILE A 19 3.51 -4.94 18.93
N LYS A 20 4.83 -4.75 18.87
CA LYS A 20 5.49 -4.14 17.70
C LYS A 20 5.23 -4.91 16.40
N LYS A 21 5.28 -6.25 16.43
CA LYS A 21 4.98 -7.08 15.25
C LYS A 21 3.54 -6.91 14.80
N THR A 22 2.59 -6.91 15.72
CA THR A 22 1.17 -6.68 15.42
C THR A 22 0.95 -5.29 14.83
N GLU A 23 1.64 -4.27 15.35
CA GLU A 23 1.57 -2.91 14.81
C GLU A 23 2.10 -2.83 13.38
N ILE A 24 3.29 -3.38 13.12
CA ILE A 24 3.88 -3.42 11.77
C ILE A 24 2.96 -4.17 10.81
N ALA A 25 2.39 -5.31 11.23
CA ALA A 25 1.44 -6.07 10.41
C ALA A 25 0.17 -5.27 10.09
N ALA A 26 -0.38 -4.51 11.07
CA ALA A 26 -1.51 -3.64 10.85
C ALA A 26 -1.19 -2.50 9.86
N GLN A 27 -0.01 -1.89 9.98
CA GLN A 27 0.46 -0.88 9.03
C GLN A 27 0.61 -1.45 7.62
N MET A 28 1.18 -2.65 7.47
CA MET A 28 1.29 -3.35 6.20
C MET A 28 -0.09 -3.63 5.57
N ALA A 29 -1.07 -4.05 6.37
CA ALA A 29 -2.44 -4.25 5.90
C ALA A 29 -3.07 -2.95 5.41
N LYS A 30 -2.88 -1.84 6.13
CA LYS A 30 -3.33 -0.50 5.70
C LYS A 30 -2.71 -0.11 4.35
N VAL A 31 -1.40 -0.28 4.20
CA VAL A 31 -0.70 0.02 2.94
C VAL A 31 -1.25 -0.82 1.78
N LYS A 32 -1.53 -2.11 1.99
CA LYS A 32 -2.17 -2.97 0.97
C LYS A 32 -3.55 -2.46 0.55
N ILE A 33 -4.36 -2.03 1.51
CA ILE A 33 -5.68 -1.45 1.23
C ILE A 33 -5.53 -0.19 0.39
N ASP A 34 -4.58 0.69 0.73
CA ASP A 34 -4.36 1.94 0.02
C ASP A 34 -3.84 1.72 -1.41
N ILE A 35 -2.97 0.72 -1.62
CA ILE A 35 -2.58 0.28 -2.97
C ILE A 35 -3.81 -0.14 -3.77
N LYS A 36 -4.63 -1.03 -3.22
CA LYS A 36 -5.82 -1.56 -3.91
C LYS A 36 -6.83 -0.46 -4.24
N LYS A 37 -7.01 0.52 -3.35
CA LYS A 37 -7.84 1.70 -3.63
C LYS A 37 -7.34 2.48 -4.84
N ARG A 38 -6.03 2.75 -4.92
CA ARG A 38 -5.44 3.45 -6.07
C ARG A 38 -5.54 2.65 -7.36
N GLU A 39 -5.37 1.33 -7.30
CA GLU A 39 -5.58 0.44 -8.45
C GLU A 39 -7.04 0.53 -8.95
N MET A 40 -8.02 0.58 -8.03
CA MET A 40 -9.42 0.78 -8.40
C MET A 40 -9.67 2.16 -9.05
N GLU A 41 -9.03 3.23 -8.58
CA GLU A 41 -9.12 4.54 -9.23
C GLU A 41 -8.53 4.52 -10.66
N ILE A 42 -7.44 3.78 -10.88
CA ILE A 42 -6.89 3.56 -12.23
C ILE A 42 -7.90 2.83 -13.12
N GLU A 43 -8.55 1.78 -12.63
CA GLU A 43 -9.57 1.06 -13.41
C GLU A 43 -10.78 1.95 -13.73
N LYS A 44 -11.23 2.78 -12.78
CA LYS A 44 -12.29 3.76 -13.05
C LYS A 44 -11.90 4.72 -14.18
N ILE A 45 -10.67 5.25 -14.15
CA ILE A 45 -10.18 6.13 -15.22
C ILE A 45 -10.18 5.42 -16.57
N LYS A 46 -9.79 4.15 -16.64
CA LYS A 46 -9.83 3.38 -17.89
C LYS A 46 -11.26 3.21 -18.41
N ILE A 47 -12.21 2.93 -17.52
CA ILE A 47 -13.64 2.86 -17.86
C ILE A 47 -14.11 4.22 -18.39
N GLU A 48 -13.82 5.32 -17.69
CA GLU A 48 -14.19 6.67 -18.11
C GLU A 48 -13.61 7.05 -19.49
N ILE A 49 -12.36 6.65 -19.78
CA ILE A 49 -11.77 6.83 -21.11
C ILE A 49 -12.54 6.01 -22.15
N GLY A 50 -12.86 4.75 -21.85
CA GLY A 50 -13.63 3.87 -22.72
C GLY A 50 -15.01 4.45 -23.03
N ASP A 51 -15.76 4.85 -21.99
CA ASP A 51 -17.08 5.46 -22.10
C ASP A 51 -17.04 6.74 -22.93
N TYR A 52 -16.04 7.59 -22.71
CA TYR A 52 -15.83 8.81 -23.51
C TYR A 52 -15.57 8.51 -24.99
N VAL A 53 -14.72 7.51 -25.28
CA VAL A 53 -14.42 7.14 -26.66
C VAL A 53 -15.64 6.55 -27.36
N ILE A 54 -16.39 5.68 -26.67
CA ILE A 54 -17.63 5.08 -27.18
C ILE A 54 -18.66 6.18 -27.47
N SER A 55 -18.89 7.11 -26.53
CA SER A 55 -19.89 8.16 -26.71
C SER A 55 -19.56 9.06 -27.90
N ARG A 56 -18.29 9.44 -28.07
CA ARG A 56 -17.85 10.25 -29.23
C ARG A 56 -17.97 9.50 -30.55
N PHE A 57 -17.71 8.19 -30.54
CA PHE A 57 -17.88 7.37 -31.73
C PHE A 57 -19.36 7.26 -32.13
N GLU A 58 -20.26 7.05 -31.18
CA GLU A 58 -21.72 7.02 -31.42
C GLU A 58 -22.24 8.36 -31.96
N GLU A 59 -21.69 9.47 -31.47
CA GLU A 59 -22.02 10.83 -31.91
C GLU A 59 -21.36 11.22 -33.26
N ASN A 60 -20.50 10.36 -33.84
CA ASN A 60 -19.61 10.69 -34.97
C ASN A 60 -18.75 11.95 -34.73
N GLU A 61 -18.38 12.19 -33.47
CA GLU A 61 -17.55 13.31 -33.07
C GLU A 61 -16.07 12.92 -32.99
N GLN A 62 -15.20 13.94 -33.11
CA GLN A 62 -13.78 13.75 -32.97
C GLN A 62 -13.41 13.48 -31.50
N ILE A 63 -12.61 12.44 -31.28
CA ILE A 63 -12.01 12.14 -29.98
C ILE A 63 -10.92 13.17 -29.67
N SER A 64 -11.03 13.84 -28.52
CA SER A 64 -10.00 14.78 -28.07
C SER A 64 -8.82 14.07 -27.40
N ASN A 65 -7.64 14.22 -28.00
CA ASN A 65 -6.39 13.72 -27.41
C ASN A 65 -6.06 14.41 -26.08
N ASP A 66 -6.46 15.67 -25.89
CA ASP A 66 -6.16 16.40 -24.65
C ASP A 66 -6.96 15.85 -23.46
N VAL A 67 -8.21 15.47 -23.68
CA VAL A 67 -9.06 14.83 -22.67
C VAL A 67 -8.46 13.48 -22.26
N ILE A 68 -8.07 12.66 -23.24
CA ILE A 68 -7.42 11.36 -22.98
C ILE A 68 -6.10 11.56 -22.25
N LYS A 69 -5.27 12.52 -22.69
CA LYS A 69 -3.97 12.80 -22.08
C LYS A 69 -4.12 13.23 -20.61
N PHE A 70 -5.07 14.11 -20.31
CA PHE A 70 -5.36 14.52 -18.94
C PHE A 70 -5.71 13.34 -18.03
N LYS A 71 -6.53 12.39 -18.53
CA LYS A 71 -6.88 11.16 -17.81
C LYS A 71 -5.69 10.23 -17.65
N ILE A 72 -4.84 10.09 -18.68
CA ILE A 72 -3.60 9.31 -18.61
C ILE A 72 -2.62 9.89 -17.59
N ASP A 73 -2.46 11.22 -17.55
CA ASP A 73 -1.60 11.89 -16.59
C ASP A 73 -2.08 11.67 -15.15
N SER A 74 -3.41 11.74 -14.94
CA SER A 74 -4.03 11.38 -13.66
C SER A 74 -3.74 9.91 -13.28
N MET A 75 -3.89 8.97 -14.22
CA MET A 75 -3.55 7.56 -14.00
C MET A 75 -2.06 7.37 -13.66
N ASN A 76 -1.16 8.10 -14.31
CA ASN A 76 0.27 8.05 -14.03
C ASN A 76 0.60 8.56 -12.62
N SER A 77 -0.09 9.60 -12.14
CA SER A 77 0.05 10.08 -10.76
C SER A 77 -0.35 9.01 -9.73
N PHE A 78 -1.41 8.24 -10.01
CA PHE A 78 -1.81 7.13 -9.14
C PHE A 78 -0.80 6.00 -9.16
N LYS A 79 -0.24 5.67 -10.33
CA LYS A 79 0.83 4.65 -10.46
C LYS A 79 2.08 5.03 -9.66
N GLN A 80 2.55 6.28 -9.76
CA GLN A 80 3.68 6.76 -8.97
C GLN A 80 3.44 6.59 -7.47
N GLY A 81 2.26 6.97 -6.97
CA GLY A 81 1.95 6.78 -5.56
C GLY A 81 1.72 5.31 -5.15
N ILE A 82 1.34 4.41 -6.07
CA ILE A 82 1.36 2.97 -5.81
C ILE A 82 2.80 2.49 -5.62
N ASP A 83 3.74 2.96 -6.43
CA ASP A 83 5.15 2.57 -6.32
C ASP A 83 5.76 3.05 -5.00
N GLU A 84 5.44 4.27 -4.57
CA GLU A 84 5.80 4.77 -3.23
C GLU A 84 5.24 3.89 -2.10
N LEU A 85 3.97 3.49 -2.20
CA LEU A 85 3.33 2.60 -1.23
C LEU A 85 3.96 1.21 -1.23
N LYS A 86 4.34 0.67 -2.40
CA LYS A 86 5.07 -0.61 -2.50
C LYS A 86 6.43 -0.54 -1.84
N ASN A 87 7.17 0.55 -2.05
CA ASN A 87 8.45 0.77 -1.37
C ASN A 87 8.26 0.81 0.15
N ARG A 88 7.26 1.55 0.64
CA ARG A 88 6.90 1.57 2.06
C ARG A 88 6.53 0.19 2.59
N PHE A 89 5.80 -0.61 1.82
CA PHE A 89 5.43 -1.97 2.20
C PHE A 89 6.68 -2.86 2.37
N GLU A 90 7.64 -2.80 1.45
CA GLU A 90 8.89 -3.56 1.57
C GLU A 90 9.74 -3.07 2.75
N THR A 91 9.76 -1.77 3.06
CA THR A 91 10.40 -1.26 4.29
C THR A 91 9.78 -1.88 5.54
N LEU A 92 8.45 -1.84 5.68
CA LEU A 92 7.74 -2.43 6.82
C LEU A 92 7.96 -3.94 6.94
N LYS A 93 7.99 -4.65 5.80
CA LYS A 93 8.29 -6.08 5.75
C LYS A 93 9.71 -6.37 6.25
N ASN A 94 10.69 -5.55 5.85
CA ASN A 94 12.07 -5.67 6.34
C ASN A 94 12.18 -5.39 7.84
N GLU A 95 11.43 -4.42 8.36
CA GLU A 95 11.32 -4.15 9.80
C GLU A 95 10.70 -5.34 10.55
N LEU A 96 9.65 -5.95 10.01
CA LEU A 96 9.03 -7.14 10.57
C LEU A 96 10.02 -8.31 10.65
N VAL A 97 10.82 -8.52 9.61
CA VAL A 97 11.86 -9.56 9.58
C VAL A 97 12.94 -9.28 10.62
N LYS A 98 13.42 -8.02 10.74
CA LYS A 98 14.40 -7.62 11.76
C LYS A 98 13.90 -7.84 13.19
N SER A 99 12.65 -7.46 13.47
CA SER A 99 12.01 -7.70 14.77
C SER A 99 11.84 -9.19 15.09
N SER A 100 11.91 -10.06 14.08
CA SER A 100 11.87 -11.51 14.23
C SER A 100 13.26 -12.11 14.48
N SER A 101 14.33 -11.51 13.95
CA SER A 101 15.71 -11.94 14.24
C SER A 101 16.21 -11.56 15.64
N GLU A 102 15.66 -10.50 16.25
CA GLU A 102 15.99 -10.11 17.64
C GLU A 102 15.48 -11.10 18.71
N ILE A 103 14.63 -12.06 18.31
CA ILE A 103 14.12 -13.14 19.18
C ILE A 103 15.11 -14.32 19.25
N SER A 104 16.00 -14.45 18.26
CA SER A 104 16.89 -15.60 18.07
C SER A 104 18.29 -15.43 18.69
N MET A 105 18.55 -14.30 19.37
CA MET A 105 19.75 -14.02 20.18
C MET A 105 19.35 -13.77 21.64
#